data_AF-A0A452RHI6-F1
#
_entry.id   AF-A0A452RHI6-F1
#
_cell.length_a   1.000
_cell.length_b   1.000
_cell.length_c   1.000
_cell.angle_alpha   90.00
_cell.angle_beta   90.00
_cell.angle_gamma   90.00
#
_symmetry.space_group_name_H-M   'P 1'
#
loop_
_entity.id
_entity.type
_entity.pdbx_description
1 polymer ?
#
loop_
_entity_poly.entity_id
_entity_poly.type
_entity_poly.pdbx_seq_one_letter_code
_entity_poly.pdbx_strand_id
1 'polypeptide(L)'
;MSRSRQPPLVTGISPNEGIPWTKVTIRGENLGTGPVDLIGLTICGHNCLLTAEWMSASKIVCRVGQAKNDKGDIIVTTKSGGKGTSTVSFKLLKPEKIGLLDQSAVWVDEMNYYDMRTDRNKGIPPLSLRPANPLGIEIEKSKFPQKDLEMLFPGMSADFTSENFSAAWYLIENHSTTSFEQLKMAVTNLKRQANKKSEGSLAYVKGGLSTFFEAQDALSGKVTLTAILFTGCDIQSVFIQVEI
;
A
#
# COMPACT_ATOMS: atom_id res chain seq x y z
N MET A 1 -9.03 -48.00 25.74
CA MET A 1 -9.20 -48.13 24.27
C MET A 1 -10.18 -47.06 23.82
N SER A 2 -9.74 -46.05 23.07
CA SER A 2 -10.65 -45.03 22.53
C SER A 2 -11.51 -45.67 21.43
N ARG A 3 -12.84 -45.63 21.59
CA ARG A 3 -13.77 -46.08 20.56
C ARG A 3 -13.50 -45.31 19.28
N SER A 4 -13.14 -46.02 18.20
CA SER A 4 -13.02 -45.45 16.85
C SER A 4 -14.34 -44.80 16.49
N ARG A 5 -14.34 -43.47 16.32
CA ARG A 5 -15.54 -42.75 15.86
C ARG A 5 -15.58 -42.78 14.34
N GLN A 6 -16.74 -42.43 13.78
CA GLN A 6 -16.88 -42.30 12.35
C GLN A 6 -15.91 -41.22 11.81
N PRO A 7 -15.38 -41.41 10.59
CA PRO A 7 -14.53 -40.41 9.96
C PRO A 7 -15.24 -39.05 9.81
N PRO A 8 -14.51 -37.93 9.88
CA PRO A 8 -15.07 -36.62 9.59
C PRO A 8 -15.62 -36.56 8.16
N LEU A 9 -16.83 -36.03 7.98
CA LEU A 9 -17.43 -35.80 6.68
C LEU A 9 -17.77 -34.32 6.52
N VAL A 10 -17.13 -33.66 5.57
CA VAL A 10 -17.40 -32.25 5.23
C VAL A 10 -18.50 -32.20 4.19
N THR A 11 -19.64 -31.58 4.55
CA THR A 11 -20.82 -31.48 3.70
C THR A 11 -21.04 -30.07 3.16
N GLY A 12 -20.39 -29.05 3.73
CA GLY A 12 -20.56 -27.67 3.29
C GLY A 12 -19.39 -26.76 3.66
N ILE A 13 -19.18 -25.73 2.85
CA ILE A 13 -18.23 -24.66 3.13
C ILE A 13 -18.84 -23.31 2.72
N SER A 14 -18.62 -22.27 3.52
CA SER A 14 -19.13 -20.92 3.28
C SER A 14 -18.08 -19.86 3.60
N PRO A 15 -17.71 -18.98 2.65
CA PRO A 15 -18.04 -19.04 1.22
C PRO A 15 -17.42 -20.26 0.52
N ASN A 16 -17.94 -20.64 -0.65
CA ASN A 16 -17.42 -21.76 -1.46
C ASN A 16 -16.26 -21.34 -2.41
N GLU A 17 -16.04 -20.05 -2.56
CA GLU A 17 -14.90 -19.46 -3.27
C GLU A 17 -14.37 -18.22 -2.55
N GLY A 18 -13.11 -17.87 -2.80
CA GLY A 18 -12.48 -16.70 -2.21
C GLY A 18 -10.98 -16.61 -2.50
N ILE A 19 -10.39 -15.46 -2.20
CA ILE A 19 -8.94 -15.23 -2.31
C ILE A 19 -8.19 -15.84 -1.11
N PRO A 20 -6.86 -16.02 -1.18
CA PRO A 20 -6.06 -16.41 -0.02
C PRO A 20 -6.35 -15.53 1.20
N TRP A 21 -6.30 -16.12 2.39
CA TRP A 21 -6.65 -15.54 3.69
C TRP A 21 -8.13 -15.25 3.95
N THR A 22 -9.03 -15.66 3.04
CA THR A 22 -10.47 -15.58 3.26
C THR A 22 -10.88 -16.47 4.43
N LYS A 23 -11.68 -15.92 5.34
CA LYS A 23 -12.27 -16.65 6.47
C LYS A 23 -13.41 -17.52 5.96
N VAL A 24 -13.29 -18.83 6.15
CA VAL A 24 -14.28 -19.82 5.71
C VAL A 24 -14.84 -20.59 6.90
N THR A 25 -16.10 -20.94 6.81
CA THR A 25 -16.82 -21.79 7.76
C THR A 25 -17.08 -23.14 7.12
N ILE A 26 -16.48 -24.19 7.69
CA ILE A 26 -16.64 -25.58 7.30
C ILE A 26 -17.76 -26.19 8.13
N ARG A 27 -18.70 -26.85 7.46
CA ARG A 27 -19.82 -27.58 8.06
C ARG A 27 -19.74 -29.06 7.68
N GLY A 28 -20.15 -29.91 8.60
CA GLY A 28 -20.05 -31.35 8.40
C GLY A 28 -20.51 -32.15 9.60
N GLU A 29 -20.09 -33.40 9.61
CA GLU A 29 -20.36 -34.38 10.65
C GLU A 29 -19.05 -34.94 11.20
N ASN A 30 -19.01 -35.24 12.50
CA ASN A 30 -17.86 -35.83 13.17
C ASN A 30 -16.55 -35.02 13.00
N LEU A 31 -16.63 -33.69 12.95
CA LEU A 31 -15.47 -32.77 12.81
C LEU A 31 -14.61 -32.65 14.07
N GLY A 32 -14.67 -33.65 14.95
CA GLY A 32 -13.91 -33.73 16.19
C GLY A 32 -14.79 -33.60 17.43
N THR A 33 -14.35 -34.19 18.54
CA THR A 33 -15.05 -34.13 19.83
C THR A 33 -14.69 -32.91 20.67
N GLY A 34 -13.67 -32.16 20.25
CA GLY A 34 -13.19 -30.95 20.90
C GLY A 34 -11.99 -30.38 20.15
N PRO A 35 -11.46 -29.21 20.56
CA PRO A 35 -10.35 -28.55 19.88
C PRO A 35 -9.08 -29.42 19.79
N VAL A 36 -8.78 -30.17 20.85
CA VAL A 36 -7.60 -31.06 20.92
C VAL A 36 -7.72 -32.30 20.03
N ASP A 37 -8.94 -32.64 19.60
CA ASP A 37 -9.20 -33.77 18.73
C ASP A 37 -8.92 -33.44 17.24
N LEU A 38 -8.91 -32.15 16.87
CA LEU A 38 -8.58 -31.70 15.54
C LEU A 38 -7.05 -31.66 15.36
N ILE A 39 -6.50 -32.59 14.59
CA ILE A 39 -5.05 -32.74 14.38
C ILE A 39 -4.58 -32.34 12.99
N GLY A 40 -5.51 -32.14 12.05
CA GLY A 40 -5.18 -31.72 10.70
C GLY A 40 -6.37 -31.10 9.98
N LEU A 41 -6.11 -30.02 9.25
CA LEU A 41 -7.06 -29.40 8.34
C LEU A 41 -6.33 -29.00 7.07
N THR A 42 -6.77 -29.50 5.92
CA THR A 42 -6.16 -29.19 4.62
C THR A 42 -7.24 -28.73 3.65
N ILE A 43 -7.02 -27.58 3.00
CA ILE A 43 -7.92 -27.01 1.99
C ILE A 43 -7.10 -26.76 0.74
N CYS A 44 -7.51 -27.33 -0.39
CA CYS A 44 -6.78 -27.22 -1.67
C CYS A 44 -5.30 -27.64 -1.59
N GLY A 45 -4.96 -28.55 -0.67
CA GLY A 45 -3.58 -28.98 -0.41
C GLY A 45 -2.78 -28.06 0.52
N HIS A 46 -3.35 -26.98 1.03
CA HIS A 46 -2.72 -26.10 2.02
C HIS A 46 -3.14 -26.47 3.45
N ASN A 47 -2.17 -26.58 4.36
CA ASN A 47 -2.43 -26.85 5.78
C ASN A 47 -3.00 -25.61 6.47
N CYS A 48 -4.26 -25.66 6.85
CA CYS A 48 -4.99 -24.57 7.52
C CYS A 48 -5.19 -24.83 9.03
N LEU A 49 -4.48 -25.80 9.63
CA LEU A 49 -4.62 -26.16 11.04
C LEU A 49 -4.27 -24.99 11.98
N LEU A 50 -3.24 -24.21 11.64
CA LEU A 50 -2.78 -23.08 12.46
C LEU A 50 -3.85 -21.99 12.67
N THR A 51 -4.77 -21.85 11.70
CA THR A 51 -5.85 -20.85 11.74
C THR A 51 -7.20 -21.49 12.04
N ALA A 52 -7.24 -22.79 12.33
CA ALA A 52 -8.46 -23.54 12.56
C ALA A 52 -8.97 -23.36 13.99
N GLU A 53 -10.17 -22.81 14.10
CA GLU A 53 -10.95 -22.70 15.32
C GLU A 53 -12.06 -23.75 15.29
N TRP A 54 -11.94 -24.75 16.15
CA TRP A 54 -13.01 -25.72 16.36
C TRP A 54 -14.14 -25.06 17.16
N MET A 55 -15.35 -25.07 16.61
CA MET A 55 -16.54 -24.50 17.27
C MET A 55 -17.44 -25.59 17.82
N SER A 56 -17.65 -26.66 17.05
CA SER A 56 -18.45 -27.82 17.44
C SER A 56 -18.10 -29.03 16.58
N ALA A 57 -18.65 -30.20 16.93
CA ALA A 57 -18.49 -31.42 16.14
C ALA A 57 -19.05 -31.33 14.70
N SER A 58 -19.72 -30.22 14.35
CA SER A 58 -20.29 -29.95 13.03
C SER A 58 -19.83 -28.64 12.41
N LYS A 59 -18.93 -27.90 13.08
CA LYS A 59 -18.48 -26.58 12.61
C LYS A 59 -17.03 -26.29 12.98
N ILE A 60 -16.25 -25.93 11.97
CA ILE A 60 -14.89 -25.41 12.11
C ILE A 60 -14.80 -24.11 11.32
N VAL A 61 -14.12 -23.12 11.86
CA VAL A 61 -13.83 -21.86 11.17
C VAL A 61 -12.33 -21.78 10.94
N CYS A 62 -11.89 -21.40 9.74
CA CYS A 62 -10.47 -21.24 9.47
C CYS A 62 -10.23 -20.18 8.40
N ARG A 63 -8.96 -19.89 8.11
CA ARG A 63 -8.57 -19.06 6.97
C ARG A 63 -7.87 -19.93 5.93
N VAL A 64 -8.30 -19.81 4.68
CA VAL A 64 -7.69 -20.55 3.56
C VAL A 64 -6.32 -19.96 3.27
N GLY A 65 -5.30 -20.80 3.13
CA GLY A 65 -3.96 -20.33 2.74
C GLY A 65 -3.75 -20.29 1.22
N GLN A 66 -2.51 -20.00 0.82
CA GLN A 66 -2.13 -20.06 -0.58
C GLN A 66 -2.03 -21.53 -1.04
N ALA A 67 -2.83 -21.91 -2.02
CA ALA A 67 -2.81 -23.25 -2.61
C ALA A 67 -2.19 -23.23 -4.01
N LYS A 68 -1.56 -24.36 -4.37
CA LYS A 68 -1.05 -24.59 -5.74
C LYS A 68 -2.18 -24.94 -6.73
N ASN A 69 -3.30 -25.45 -6.23
CA ASN A 69 -4.42 -25.93 -7.04
C ASN A 69 -5.60 -24.96 -6.95
N ASP A 70 -6.23 -24.69 -8.08
CA ASP A 70 -7.35 -23.73 -8.21
C ASP A 70 -8.64 -24.25 -7.57
N LYS A 71 -8.85 -25.57 -7.61
CA LYS A 71 -9.95 -26.28 -6.95
C LYS A 71 -9.38 -27.38 -6.08
N GLY A 72 -9.91 -27.57 -4.89
CA GLY A 72 -9.48 -28.70 -4.09
C GLY A 72 -10.39 -29.09 -2.94
N ASP A 73 -10.08 -30.29 -2.47
CA ASP A 73 -10.83 -30.97 -1.42
C ASP A 73 -10.53 -30.37 -0.05
N ILE A 74 -11.46 -30.61 0.87
CA ILE A 74 -11.39 -30.14 2.25
C ILE A 74 -11.23 -31.37 3.13
N ILE A 75 -10.01 -31.62 3.59
CA ILE A 75 -9.68 -32.81 4.36
C ILE A 75 -9.52 -32.41 5.82
N VAL A 76 -10.42 -32.90 6.66
CA VAL A 76 -10.36 -32.77 8.12
C VAL A 76 -9.82 -34.07 8.69
N THR A 77 -8.81 -34.00 9.55
CA THR A 77 -8.22 -35.16 10.23
C THR A 77 -8.36 -34.99 11.73
N THR A 78 -9.01 -35.96 12.37
CA THR A 78 -9.21 -35.98 13.82
C THR A 78 -8.47 -37.15 14.45
N LYS A 79 -8.12 -37.03 15.74
CA LYS A 79 -7.49 -38.11 16.50
C LYS A 79 -8.49 -39.26 16.74
N SER A 80 -9.77 -38.95 16.89
CA SER A 80 -10.84 -39.91 17.16
C SER A 80 -11.39 -40.66 15.93
N GLY A 81 -11.50 -39.97 14.78
CA GLY A 81 -12.12 -40.48 13.55
C GLY A 81 -11.15 -40.65 12.37
N GLY A 82 -9.89 -40.25 12.53
CA GLY A 82 -8.87 -40.35 11.48
C GLY A 82 -9.10 -39.35 10.35
N LYS A 83 -8.69 -39.73 9.14
CA LYS A 83 -8.77 -38.87 7.94
C LYS A 83 -10.19 -38.85 7.39
N GLY A 84 -10.77 -37.66 7.30
CA GLY A 84 -12.08 -37.41 6.75
C GLY A 84 -12.12 -37.22 5.23
N THR A 85 -13.33 -37.01 4.73
CA THR A 85 -13.62 -36.77 3.30
C THR A 85 -14.53 -35.55 3.13
N SER A 86 -14.56 -34.97 1.94
CA SER A 86 -15.44 -33.85 1.60
C SER A 86 -16.32 -34.19 0.40
N THR A 87 -17.59 -33.83 0.46
CA THR A 87 -18.50 -33.85 -0.71
C THR A 87 -18.49 -32.53 -1.47
N VAL A 88 -17.94 -31.48 -0.87
CA VAL A 88 -17.82 -30.14 -1.43
C VAL A 88 -16.35 -29.76 -1.62
N SER A 89 -16.11 -28.88 -2.58
CA SER A 89 -14.78 -28.35 -2.89
C SER A 89 -14.74 -26.84 -2.69
N PHE A 90 -13.60 -26.30 -2.28
CA PHE A 90 -13.36 -24.87 -2.28
C PHE A 90 -12.66 -24.44 -3.57
N LYS A 91 -13.05 -23.29 -4.12
CA LYS A 91 -12.40 -22.68 -5.28
C LYS A 91 -11.56 -21.50 -4.83
N LEU A 92 -10.23 -21.63 -4.92
CA LEU A 92 -9.31 -20.57 -4.58
C LEU A 92 -9.20 -19.61 -5.78
N LEU A 93 -9.63 -18.37 -5.58
CA LEU A 93 -9.48 -17.32 -6.57
C LEU A 93 -8.05 -16.79 -6.50
N LYS A 94 -7.38 -16.73 -7.66
CA LYS A 94 -6.10 -16.02 -7.76
C LYS A 94 -6.39 -14.54 -7.54
N PRO A 95 -5.66 -13.84 -6.64
CA PRO A 95 -5.77 -12.39 -6.59
C PRO A 95 -5.41 -11.88 -7.98
N GLU A 96 -6.34 -11.13 -8.59
CA GLU A 96 -6.09 -10.47 -9.86
C GLU A 96 -4.86 -9.59 -9.67
N LYS A 97 -3.86 -9.76 -10.55
CA LYS A 97 -2.74 -8.83 -10.58
C LYS A 97 -3.32 -7.52 -11.07
N ILE A 98 -3.58 -6.61 -10.13
CA ILE A 98 -4.05 -5.26 -10.40
C ILE A 98 -3.15 -4.70 -11.51
N GLY A 99 -3.73 -4.51 -12.69
CA GLY A 99 -3.03 -3.89 -13.80
C GLY A 99 -2.72 -2.43 -13.46
N LEU A 100 -1.71 -1.85 -14.12
CA LEU A 100 -1.44 -0.40 -14.03
C LEU A 100 -2.67 0.46 -14.40
N LEU A 101 -3.63 -0.11 -15.12
CA LEU A 101 -4.85 0.52 -15.60
C LEU A 101 -6.11 0.10 -14.84
N ASP A 102 -6.01 -0.76 -13.81
CA ASP A 102 -7.18 -1.18 -13.04
C ASP A 102 -7.68 -0.06 -12.12
N GLN A 103 -8.98 0.18 -12.17
CA GLN A 103 -9.65 1.19 -11.34
C GLN A 103 -9.73 0.71 -9.89
N SER A 104 -9.22 1.51 -8.96
CA SER A 104 -9.31 1.22 -7.54
C SER A 104 -10.67 1.66 -6.98
N ALA A 105 -11.33 0.77 -6.22
CA ALA A 105 -12.54 1.08 -5.46
C ALA A 105 -12.26 1.85 -4.15
N VAL A 106 -11.02 2.30 -3.97
CA VAL A 106 -10.67 3.22 -2.90
C VAL A 106 -11.22 4.57 -3.33
N TRP A 107 -12.31 4.98 -2.69
CA TRP A 107 -12.67 6.39 -2.62
C TRP A 107 -11.51 7.07 -1.90
N VAL A 108 -10.52 7.52 -2.67
CA VAL A 108 -9.64 8.58 -2.21
C VAL A 108 -10.61 9.72 -2.04
N ASP A 109 -10.87 10.14 -0.80
CA ASP A 109 -11.43 11.46 -0.57
C ASP A 109 -10.53 12.36 -1.42
N GLU A 110 -11.06 12.88 -2.53
CA GLU A 110 -10.37 13.82 -3.38
C GLU A 110 -10.19 15.05 -2.51
N MET A 111 -9.20 14.97 -1.64
CA MET A 111 -8.76 16.03 -0.77
C MET A 111 -8.25 17.03 -1.78
N ASN A 112 -9.12 17.98 -2.10
CA ASN A 112 -8.92 19.04 -3.09
C ASN A 112 -7.51 19.59 -2.88
N TYR A 113 -6.56 19.04 -3.62
CA TYR A 113 -5.13 19.26 -3.41
C TYR A 113 -4.74 20.70 -3.75
N TYR A 114 -5.72 21.47 -4.24
CA TYR A 114 -5.64 22.85 -4.64
C TYR A 114 -6.09 23.83 -3.56
N ASP A 115 -6.71 23.39 -2.46
CA ASP A 115 -7.26 24.30 -1.44
C ASP A 115 -6.39 24.44 -0.17
N MET A 116 -5.33 23.63 -0.04
CA MET A 116 -4.39 23.72 1.09
C MET A 116 -3.17 24.64 0.82
N ARG A 117 -3.08 25.28 -0.36
CA ARG A 117 -1.90 26.07 -0.78
C ARG A 117 -2.04 27.58 -0.63
N THR A 118 -3.24 28.10 -0.39
CA THR A 118 -3.48 29.52 -0.06
C THR A 118 -3.51 29.73 1.45
N ASP A 119 -3.78 28.67 2.23
CA ASP A 119 -3.85 28.77 3.67
C ASP A 119 -2.46 28.67 4.32
N ARG A 120 -2.02 29.80 4.85
CA ARG A 120 -0.72 30.00 5.51
C ARG A 120 -0.55 29.17 6.79
N ASN A 121 -1.60 28.50 7.26
CA ASN A 121 -1.66 27.84 8.56
C ASN A 121 -1.53 26.31 8.56
N LYS A 122 -1.33 25.63 7.42
CA LYS A 122 -1.08 24.18 7.42
C LYS A 122 0.22 23.83 6.70
N GLY A 123 1.13 23.19 7.44
CA GLY A 123 2.48 22.86 7.01
C GLY A 123 2.53 22.05 5.73
N ILE A 124 3.48 22.39 4.87
CA ILE A 124 3.73 21.75 3.58
C ILE A 124 4.24 20.32 3.83
N PRO A 125 3.72 19.29 3.14
CA PRO A 125 4.27 17.94 3.26
C PRO A 125 5.73 17.88 2.77
N PRO A 126 6.62 17.16 3.48
CA PRO A 126 8.07 17.20 3.29
C PRO A 126 8.57 16.71 1.93
N LEU A 127 7.72 16.04 1.15
CA LEU A 127 8.04 15.50 -0.19
C LEU A 127 7.46 16.34 -1.35
N SER A 128 6.85 17.49 -1.07
CA SER A 128 6.37 18.37 -2.15
C SER A 128 7.54 19.08 -2.84
N LEU A 129 8.12 18.42 -3.84
CA LEU A 129 9.12 18.98 -4.76
C LEU A 129 8.59 20.14 -5.62
N ARG A 130 7.29 20.47 -5.55
CA ARG A 130 6.74 21.59 -6.31
C ARG A 130 7.06 22.93 -5.63
N PRO A 131 7.65 23.89 -6.36
CA PRO A 131 7.92 25.23 -5.84
C PRO A 131 6.67 25.84 -5.24
N ALA A 132 6.82 26.47 -4.06
CA ALA A 132 5.77 27.29 -3.47
C ALA A 132 5.33 28.36 -4.47
N ASN A 133 4.04 28.76 -4.44
CA ASN A 133 3.50 29.82 -5.30
C ASN A 133 4.44 31.05 -5.25
N PRO A 134 5.21 31.32 -6.33
CA PRO A 134 6.29 32.29 -6.27
C PRO A 134 5.77 33.73 -6.23
N LEU A 135 4.53 33.94 -6.67
CA LEU A 135 3.88 35.24 -6.73
C LEU A 135 3.23 35.61 -5.39
N GLY A 136 2.89 34.63 -4.55
CA GLY A 136 2.27 34.85 -3.24
C GLY A 136 0.93 35.57 -3.31
N ILE A 137 0.29 35.54 -4.48
CA ILE A 137 -1.08 36.01 -4.74
C ILE A 137 -1.97 34.79 -4.95
N GLU A 138 -3.26 34.93 -4.66
CA GLU A 138 -4.23 33.85 -4.81
C GLU A 138 -4.23 33.30 -6.25
N ILE A 139 -4.29 31.97 -6.36
CA ILE A 139 -4.32 31.27 -7.65
C ILE A 139 -5.78 31.07 -8.01
N GLU A 140 -6.26 31.85 -8.98
CA GLU A 140 -7.56 31.64 -9.59
C GLU A 140 -7.33 30.89 -10.91
N LYS A 141 -7.56 29.57 -10.87
CA LYS A 141 -7.40 28.74 -12.07
C LYS A 141 -8.35 29.20 -13.16
N SER A 142 -7.78 29.54 -14.31
CA SER A 142 -8.56 29.88 -15.48
C SER A 142 -9.17 28.62 -16.09
N LYS A 143 -10.35 28.74 -16.70
CA LYS A 143 -10.94 27.68 -17.54
C LYS A 143 -10.37 27.72 -18.96
N PHE A 144 -9.12 28.13 -19.14
CA PHE A 144 -8.52 28.14 -20.48
C PHE A 144 -8.28 26.70 -20.93
N PRO A 145 -8.81 26.26 -22.08
CA PRO A 145 -8.59 24.91 -22.57
C PRO A 145 -7.09 24.67 -22.79
N GLN A 146 -6.56 23.59 -22.23
CA GLN A 146 -5.13 23.24 -22.35
C GLN A 146 -4.68 23.15 -23.82
N LYS A 147 -5.55 22.67 -24.70
CA LYS A 147 -5.30 22.59 -26.15
C LYS A 147 -5.00 23.95 -26.79
N ASP A 148 -5.62 25.01 -26.30
CA ASP A 148 -5.40 26.36 -26.84
C ASP A 148 -4.05 26.92 -26.39
N LEU A 149 -3.62 26.59 -25.17
CA LEU A 149 -2.30 26.95 -24.65
C LEU A 149 -1.19 26.20 -25.38
N GLU A 150 -1.39 24.91 -25.67
CA GLU A 150 -0.48 24.10 -26.48
C GLU A 150 -0.32 24.64 -27.91
N MET A 151 -1.39 25.20 -28.49
CA MET A 151 -1.33 25.87 -29.80
C MET A 151 -0.58 27.22 -29.74
N LEU A 152 -0.78 28.01 -28.69
CA LEU A 152 -0.14 29.32 -28.51
C LEU A 152 1.34 29.22 -28.13
N PHE A 153 1.71 28.19 -27.38
CA PHE A 153 3.07 27.96 -26.89
C PHE A 153 3.56 26.53 -27.20
N PRO A 154 3.83 26.19 -28.48
CA PRO A 154 4.22 24.83 -28.85
C PRO A 154 5.50 24.38 -28.15
N GLY A 155 5.44 23.23 -27.47
CA GLY A 155 6.59 22.63 -26.78
C GLY A 155 7.04 23.32 -25.49
N MET A 156 6.32 24.36 -25.06
CA MET A 156 6.55 25.01 -23.76
C MET A 156 5.73 24.35 -22.65
N SER A 157 5.99 24.72 -21.40
CA SER A 157 5.24 24.23 -20.24
C SER A 157 5.12 25.29 -19.15
N ALA A 158 4.06 25.24 -18.35
CA ALA A 158 3.92 26.00 -17.12
C ALA A 158 4.61 25.34 -15.91
N ASP A 159 5.19 24.16 -16.07
CA ASP A 159 5.90 23.46 -14.98
C ASP A 159 7.29 24.06 -14.76
N PHE A 160 7.56 24.50 -13.52
CA PHE A 160 8.86 25.04 -13.10
C PHE A 160 10.01 24.03 -13.21
N THR A 161 9.72 22.74 -13.27
CA THR A 161 10.72 21.67 -13.42
C THR A 161 11.06 21.38 -14.88
N SER A 162 10.29 21.94 -15.82
CA SER A 162 10.54 21.78 -17.25
C SER A 162 11.66 22.71 -17.72
N GLU A 163 12.51 22.22 -18.61
CA GLU A 163 13.51 23.04 -19.31
C GLU A 163 12.85 24.08 -20.24
N ASN A 164 11.66 23.78 -20.74
CA ASN A 164 10.90 24.66 -21.65
C ASN A 164 9.86 25.52 -20.90
N PHE A 165 10.20 25.98 -19.70
CA PHE A 165 9.28 26.76 -18.87
C PHE A 165 8.91 28.10 -19.53
N SER A 166 7.61 28.39 -19.62
CA SER A 166 7.06 29.67 -20.07
C SER A 166 6.33 30.39 -18.93
N ALA A 167 6.85 31.55 -18.54
CA ALA A 167 6.20 32.41 -17.55
C ALA A 167 4.84 32.94 -18.03
N ALA A 168 4.69 33.17 -19.33
CA ALA A 168 3.45 33.64 -19.93
C ALA A 168 2.36 32.57 -19.83
N TRP A 169 2.69 31.32 -20.16
CA TRP A 169 1.77 30.19 -19.99
C TRP A 169 1.35 30.08 -18.52
N TYR A 170 2.32 30.05 -17.59
CA TYR A 170 2.04 29.94 -16.16
C TYR A 170 1.06 31.01 -15.66
N LEU A 171 1.23 32.26 -16.10
CA LEU A 171 0.33 33.38 -15.73
C LEU A 171 -1.07 33.23 -16.33
N ILE A 172 -1.19 32.78 -17.58
CA ILE A 172 -2.51 32.60 -18.22
C ILE A 172 -3.27 31.44 -17.55
N GLU A 173 -2.57 30.37 -17.18
CA GLU A 173 -3.19 29.21 -16.56
C GLU A 173 -3.63 29.48 -15.11
N ASN A 174 -2.79 30.17 -14.33
CA ASN A 174 -2.99 30.31 -12.88
C ASN A 174 -3.47 31.70 -12.41
N HIS A 175 -3.34 32.73 -13.26
CA HIS A 175 -3.54 34.13 -12.89
C HIS A 175 -4.23 34.96 -13.99
N SER A 176 -5.04 34.35 -14.86
CA SER A 176 -5.69 35.08 -15.97
C SER A 176 -6.63 36.20 -15.51
N THR A 177 -7.24 36.03 -14.34
CA THR A 177 -8.22 36.96 -13.74
C THR A 177 -7.57 37.95 -12.77
N THR A 178 -6.27 37.82 -12.52
CA THR A 178 -5.54 38.65 -11.57
C THR A 178 -5.40 40.08 -12.08
N SER A 179 -5.69 41.06 -11.23
CA SER A 179 -5.57 42.48 -11.56
C SER A 179 -4.11 42.93 -11.71
N PHE A 180 -3.90 44.01 -12.47
CA PHE A 180 -2.57 44.59 -12.66
C PHE A 180 -1.90 45.02 -11.35
N GLU A 181 -2.67 45.53 -10.39
CA GLU A 181 -2.14 45.92 -9.07
C GLU A 181 -1.68 44.72 -8.25
N GLN A 182 -2.41 43.60 -8.30
CA GLN A 182 -1.98 42.34 -7.67
C GLN A 182 -0.69 41.79 -8.32
N LEU A 183 -0.55 41.91 -9.64
CA LEU A 183 0.68 41.51 -10.35
C LEU A 183 1.88 42.38 -9.95
N LYS A 184 1.70 43.68 -9.70
CA LYS A 184 2.78 44.54 -9.16
C LYS A 184 3.21 44.10 -7.76
N MET A 185 2.25 43.75 -6.90
CA MET A 185 2.55 43.20 -5.57
C MET A 185 3.32 41.88 -5.69
N ALA A 186 2.91 41.01 -6.61
CA ALA A 186 3.57 39.74 -6.88
C ALA A 186 5.04 39.90 -7.31
N VAL A 187 5.34 40.88 -8.18
CA VAL A 187 6.72 41.19 -8.57
C VAL A 187 7.57 41.60 -7.37
N THR A 188 7.00 42.37 -6.44
CA THR A 188 7.69 42.78 -5.21
C THR A 188 7.99 41.59 -4.30
N ASN A 189 7.04 40.67 -4.17
CA ASN A 189 7.23 39.41 -3.45
C ASN A 189 8.29 38.53 -4.11
N LEU A 190 8.27 38.39 -5.42
CA LEU A 190 9.23 37.58 -6.18
C LEU A 190 10.65 38.11 -6.03
N LYS A 191 10.85 39.44 -6.10
CA LYS A 191 12.14 40.09 -5.81
C LYS A 191 12.61 39.81 -4.38
N ARG A 192 11.70 39.88 -3.40
CA ARG A 192 12.02 39.57 -2.00
C ARG A 192 12.41 38.10 -1.82
N GLN A 193 11.74 37.16 -2.51
CA GLN A 193 12.06 35.74 -2.44
C GLN A 193 13.38 35.39 -3.15
N ALA A 194 13.66 36.01 -4.30
CA ALA A 194 14.92 35.83 -5.01
C ALA A 194 16.12 36.22 -4.14
N ASN A 195 16.01 37.31 -3.38
CA ASN A 195 17.05 37.77 -2.46
C ASN A 195 17.20 36.91 -1.20
N LYS A 196 16.23 36.06 -0.86
CA LYS A 196 16.30 35.17 0.33
C LYS A 196 17.04 33.86 0.07
N LYS A 197 17.33 33.49 -1.18
CA LYS A 197 17.95 32.20 -1.54
C LYS A 197 19.38 32.01 -1.05
N SER A 198 20.05 33.01 -0.45
CA SER A 198 21.38 32.82 0.14
C SER A 198 21.38 32.02 1.45
N GLU A 199 20.23 31.85 2.14
CA GLU A 199 20.18 31.22 3.48
C GLU A 199 19.34 29.93 3.55
N GLY A 200 18.59 29.58 2.50
CA GLY A 200 17.50 28.58 2.57
C GLY A 200 17.85 27.13 2.22
N SER A 201 19.08 26.83 1.79
CA SER A 201 19.42 25.50 1.21
C SER A 201 19.36 24.34 2.22
N LEU A 202 19.41 24.61 3.53
CA LEU A 202 19.48 23.58 4.57
C LEU A 202 18.10 22.99 4.95
N ALA A 203 17.02 23.74 4.78
CA ALA A 203 15.68 23.32 5.22
C ALA A 203 15.09 22.21 4.34
N TYR A 204 15.45 22.19 3.05
CA TYR A 204 14.95 21.21 2.08
C TYR A 204 15.54 19.80 2.31
N VAL A 205 16.77 19.73 2.84
CA VAL A 205 17.45 18.45 3.13
C VAL A 205 16.90 17.79 4.40
N LYS A 206 16.40 18.57 5.37
CA LYS A 206 16.01 18.06 6.69
C LYS A 206 14.67 17.32 6.70
N GLY A 207 13.73 17.65 5.81
CA GLY A 207 12.39 17.06 5.80
C GLY A 207 12.31 15.66 5.17
N GLY A 208 13.20 15.33 4.23
CA GLY A 208 13.19 14.04 3.54
C GLY A 208 14.05 12.96 4.19
N LEU A 209 15.00 13.35 5.06
CA LEU A 209 15.91 12.40 5.71
C LEU A 209 15.17 11.51 6.74
N SER A 210 14.24 12.07 7.51
CA SER A 210 13.51 11.31 8.54
C SER A 210 12.66 10.20 7.95
N THR A 211 11.96 10.46 6.84
CA THR A 211 11.16 9.45 6.14
C THR A 211 12.04 8.41 5.45
N PHE A 212 13.24 8.79 5.00
CA PHE A 212 14.22 7.84 4.46
C PHE A 212 14.75 6.90 5.56
N PHE A 213 15.06 7.43 6.74
CA PHE A 213 15.48 6.63 7.90
C PHE A 213 14.35 5.73 8.43
N GLU A 214 13.10 6.20 8.48
CA GLU A 214 11.96 5.35 8.84
C GLU A 214 11.73 4.23 7.83
N ALA A 215 11.87 4.50 6.53
CA ALA A 215 11.77 3.48 5.48
C ALA A 215 12.93 2.47 5.57
N GLN A 216 14.15 2.94 5.86
CA GLN A 216 15.32 2.09 6.08
C GLN A 216 15.15 1.20 7.31
N ASP A 217 14.66 1.74 8.43
CA ASP A 217 14.46 0.98 9.67
C ASP A 217 13.37 -0.09 9.51
N ALA A 218 12.28 0.26 8.81
CA ALA A 218 11.23 -0.70 8.45
C ALA A 218 11.72 -1.82 7.51
N LEU A 219 12.73 -1.55 6.68
CA LEU A 219 13.37 -2.54 5.82
C LEU A 219 14.40 -3.40 6.60
N SER A 220 15.17 -2.75 7.47
CA SER A 220 16.20 -3.36 8.33
C SER A 220 15.59 -4.37 9.33
N GLY A 221 14.42 -4.05 9.88
CA GLY A 221 13.71 -4.95 10.81
C GLY A 221 13.20 -6.27 10.21
N LYS A 222 13.28 -6.47 8.89
CA LYS A 222 12.87 -7.70 8.20
C LYS A 222 14.02 -8.62 7.79
N VAL A 223 15.28 -8.21 7.93
CA VAL A 223 16.45 -9.05 7.64
C VAL A 223 17.02 -9.54 8.95
N THR A 224 16.76 -10.82 9.28
CA THR A 224 17.34 -11.48 10.45
C THR A 224 18.86 -11.50 10.33
N LEU A 225 19.53 -10.66 11.13
CA LEU A 225 20.97 -10.66 11.31
C LEU A 225 21.42 -11.98 11.94
N THR A 226 21.93 -12.90 11.12
CA THR A 226 22.83 -13.94 11.62
C THR A 226 24.21 -13.29 11.78
N ALA A 227 24.43 -12.64 12.92
CA ALA A 227 25.74 -12.09 13.26
C ALA A 227 26.68 -13.25 13.63
N ILE A 228 27.61 -13.60 12.74
CA ILE A 228 28.75 -14.44 13.10
C ILE A 228 29.74 -13.52 13.83
N LEU A 229 29.82 -13.65 15.16
CA LEU A 229 30.86 -13.00 15.96
C LEU A 229 32.20 -13.71 15.69
N PHE A 230 33.15 -13.03 15.04
CA PHE A 230 34.56 -13.39 15.17
C PHE A 230 35.18 -12.56 16.29
N THR A 231 35.57 -13.22 17.37
CA THR A 231 36.37 -12.62 18.44
C THR A 231 37.83 -12.55 17.99
N GLY A 232 38.32 -11.35 17.69
CA GLY A 232 39.73 -11.10 17.41
C GLY A 232 40.00 -9.62 17.22
N CYS A 233 41.04 -9.12 17.90
CA CYS A 233 41.47 -7.74 18.04
C CYS A 233 41.40 -6.84 16.79
N ASP A 234 41.25 -5.55 17.12
CA ASP A 234 41.57 -4.34 16.36
C ASP A 234 40.54 -3.78 15.37
N ILE A 235 40.46 -2.46 15.47
CA ILE A 235 39.42 -1.54 15.02
C ILE A 235 39.40 -1.40 13.48
N GLN A 236 38.18 -1.11 12.97
CA GLN A 236 37.84 -0.63 11.62
C GLN A 236 37.80 -1.65 10.47
N SER A 237 36.66 -2.35 10.34
CA SER A 237 35.85 -2.39 9.10
C SER A 237 34.65 -3.32 9.26
N VAL A 238 33.44 -2.79 9.07
CA VAL A 238 32.24 -3.61 8.83
C VAL A 238 32.08 -3.73 7.32
N PHE A 239 32.43 -4.88 6.75
CA PHE A 239 32.13 -5.20 5.36
C PHE A 239 30.72 -5.81 5.30
N ILE A 240 29.79 -5.08 4.69
CA ILE A 240 28.49 -5.62 4.29
C ILE A 240 28.70 -6.29 2.92
N GLN A 241 28.89 -7.61 2.92
CA GLN A 241 28.83 -8.38 1.69
C GLN A 241 27.34 -8.58 1.35
N VAL A 242 26.84 -7.82 0.39
CA VAL A 242 25.54 -8.08 -0.24
C VAL A 242 25.76 -9.17 -1.28
N GLU A 243 25.46 -10.41 -0.93
CA GLU A 243 25.25 -11.45 -1.94
C GLU A 243 23.84 -11.27 -2.53
N ILE A 244 23.78 -11.10 -3.85
CA ILE A 244 22.54 -11.02 -4.64
C ILE A 244 21.99 -12.43 -4.85
#